data_AF-A0A9N8ZWE1-F1
#
_entry.id   AF-A0A9N8ZWE1-F1
#
_cell.length_a   1.000
_cell.length_b   1.000
_cell.length_c   1.000
_cell.angle_alpha   90.00
_cell.angle_beta   90.00
_cell.angle_gamma   90.00
#
_symmetry.space_group_name_H-M   'P 1'
#
loop_
_entity.id
_entity.type
_entity.pdbx_description
1 polymer ?
#
loop_
_entity_poly.entity_id
_entity_poly.type
_entity_poly.pdbx_seq_one_letter_code
_entity_poly.pdbx_strand_id
1 'polypeptide(L)'
;MTAETIYKHNIHNLATALHIDERLREQHLGALENQPWTPETIRNRQQKDGESLDDVAERAKDILIELWDKHLKSNSENAQNIAIVSHGIWLNEFINLCCKEASPSLPLRSNKFTNTGITTIQLARLNSINNNHCNGDVEINNDNLSEDAEKDGKLGFYMRIIRENHNAHLKGMIRQRGIGSAAFDERQTQLKFFNKSSMIRENRIEGKLVGKISKTIVVRGTEINPLILY
;
A
#
# COMPACT_ATOMS: atom_id res chain seq x y z
N MET A 1 -8.75 -4.16 11.50
CA MET A 1 -9.86 -4.90 10.82
C MET A 1 -9.53 -5.42 9.41
N THR A 2 -9.19 -4.60 8.40
CA THR A 2 -8.96 -5.10 7.02
C THR A 2 -7.81 -6.11 6.95
N ALA A 3 -6.65 -5.77 7.53
CA ALA A 3 -5.49 -6.65 7.57
C ALA A 3 -5.77 -7.97 8.29
N GLU A 4 -6.43 -7.93 9.45
CA GLU A 4 -6.86 -9.13 10.16
C GLU A 4 -7.80 -10.00 9.35
N THR A 5 -8.72 -9.40 8.58
CA THR A 5 -9.64 -10.16 7.74
C THR A 5 -8.90 -10.86 6.61
N ILE A 6 -7.98 -10.16 5.94
CA ILE A 6 -7.09 -10.75 4.93
C ILE A 6 -6.27 -11.88 5.55
N TYR A 7 -5.67 -11.62 6.71
CA TYR A 7 -4.85 -12.56 7.46
C TYR A 7 -5.61 -13.84 7.82
N LYS A 8 -6.80 -13.72 8.42
CA LYS A 8 -7.65 -14.85 8.83
C LYS A 8 -8.11 -15.73 7.66
N HIS A 9 -8.27 -15.15 6.47
CA HIS A 9 -8.75 -15.89 5.30
C HIS A 9 -7.63 -16.32 4.35
N ASN A 10 -6.37 -16.01 4.67
CA ASN A 10 -5.23 -16.47 3.91
C ASN A 10 -4.79 -17.85 4.41
N ILE A 11 -5.17 -18.89 3.65
CA ILE A 11 -4.87 -20.30 3.95
C ILE A 11 -3.37 -20.63 3.96
N HIS A 12 -2.52 -19.76 3.40
CA HIS A 12 -1.07 -19.95 3.32
C HIS A 12 -0.30 -19.22 4.43
N ASN A 13 -0.97 -18.52 5.34
CA ASN A 13 -0.33 -17.65 6.35
C ASN A 13 -0.23 -18.26 7.75
N LEU A 14 -0.34 -19.57 7.90
CA LEU A 14 -0.45 -20.21 9.22
C LEU A 14 0.74 -19.94 10.17
N ALA A 15 1.90 -19.52 9.65
CA ALA A 15 3.10 -19.25 10.43
C ALA A 15 3.50 -17.76 10.53
N THR A 16 2.94 -16.86 9.72
CA THR A 16 3.40 -15.46 9.72
C THR A 16 2.69 -14.66 10.79
N ALA A 17 3.38 -13.80 11.56
CA ALA A 17 2.73 -12.87 12.48
C ALA A 17 2.16 -11.65 11.73
N LEU A 18 0.97 -11.19 12.14
CA LEU A 18 0.47 -9.87 11.77
C LEU A 18 1.22 -8.82 12.60
N HIS A 19 1.91 -7.90 11.94
CA HIS A 19 2.59 -6.79 12.61
C HIS A 19 1.78 -5.50 12.47
N ILE A 20 1.52 -4.83 13.59
CA ILE A 20 0.82 -3.54 13.64
C ILE A 20 1.86 -2.46 13.86
N ASP A 21 1.89 -1.46 12.98
CA ASP A 21 2.86 -0.37 12.99
C ASP A 21 2.16 0.98 12.85
N GLU A 22 2.29 1.82 13.87
CA GLU A 22 1.68 3.15 13.90
C GLU A 22 2.15 4.04 12.74
N ARG A 23 3.34 3.80 12.18
CA ARG A 23 3.84 4.56 11.03
C ARG A 23 3.05 4.31 9.75
N LEU A 24 2.22 3.26 9.70
CA LEU A 24 1.36 2.93 8.56
C LEU A 24 -0.01 3.62 8.60
N ARG A 25 -0.33 4.39 9.63
CA ARG A 25 -1.60 5.13 9.69
C ARG A 25 -1.69 6.21 8.59
N GLU A 26 -2.92 6.64 8.31
CA GLU A 26 -3.18 7.78 7.40
C GLU A 26 -2.56 9.08 7.92
N GLN A 27 -2.42 10.06 7.03
CA GLN A 27 -2.12 11.44 7.40
C GLN A 27 -3.04 11.91 8.53
N HIS A 28 -2.47 12.42 9.62
CA HIS A 28 -3.23 13.07 10.69
C HIS A 28 -3.69 14.45 10.22
N LEU A 29 -5.00 14.67 10.13
CA LEU A 29 -5.55 15.93 9.60
C LEU A 29 -5.77 17.01 10.67
N GLY A 30 -5.37 16.77 11.92
CA GLY A 30 -5.52 17.72 13.03
C GLY A 30 -7.00 18.11 13.23
N ALA A 31 -7.28 19.40 13.25
CA ALA A 31 -8.64 19.93 13.40
C ALA A 31 -9.60 19.54 12.26
N LEU A 32 -9.09 19.07 11.12
CA LEU A 32 -9.89 18.63 9.97
C LEU A 32 -10.30 17.15 10.06
N GLU A 33 -9.85 16.41 11.07
CA GLU A 33 -10.33 15.04 11.31
C GLU A 33 -11.85 15.01 11.46
N ASN A 34 -12.49 14.06 10.78
CA ASN A 34 -13.96 13.89 10.72
C ASN A 34 -14.74 15.04 10.05
N GLN A 35 -14.08 16.07 9.52
CA GLN A 35 -14.75 17.09 8.73
C GLN A 35 -15.11 16.57 7.33
N PRO A 36 -16.18 17.09 6.70
CA PRO A 36 -16.50 16.75 5.32
C PRO A 36 -15.35 17.07 4.36
N TRP A 37 -15.13 16.22 3.37
CA TRP A 37 -14.16 16.51 2.30
C TRP A 37 -14.75 17.56 1.35
N THR A 38 -14.28 18.81 1.46
CA THR A 38 -14.65 19.93 0.58
C THR A 38 -13.39 20.48 -0.08
N PRO A 39 -13.47 21.16 -1.24
CA PRO A 39 -12.30 21.79 -1.85
C PRO A 39 -11.50 22.68 -0.90
N GLU A 40 -12.16 23.28 0.09
CA GLU A 40 -11.52 24.09 1.13
C GLU A 40 -10.73 23.24 2.13
N THR A 41 -11.27 22.12 2.62
CA THR A 41 -10.51 21.22 3.51
C THR A 41 -9.32 20.60 2.80
N ILE A 42 -9.40 20.36 1.49
CA ILE A 42 -8.28 19.89 0.66
C ILE A 42 -7.17 20.93 0.60
N ARG A 43 -7.53 22.18 0.27
CA ARG A 43 -6.57 23.29 0.19
C ARG A 43 -5.89 23.54 1.53
N ASN A 44 -6.65 23.40 2.61
CA ASN A 44 -6.18 23.65 3.97
C ASN A 44 -5.66 22.38 4.66
N ARG A 45 -5.33 21.29 3.95
CA ARG A 45 -4.91 20.03 4.59
C ARG A 45 -3.70 20.17 5.52
N GLN A 46 -2.87 21.20 5.33
CA GLN A 46 -1.85 21.62 6.28
C GLN A 46 -2.47 22.62 7.25
N GLN A 47 -2.99 22.13 8.37
CA GLN A 47 -3.46 22.98 9.47
C GLN A 47 -2.61 22.78 10.72
N LYS A 48 -2.82 23.69 11.67
CA LYS A 48 -2.35 23.58 13.05
C LYS A 48 -2.68 22.18 13.58
N ASP A 49 -1.66 21.49 14.08
CA ASP A 49 -1.72 20.13 14.66
C ASP A 49 -1.94 18.97 13.65
N GLY A 50 -1.93 19.24 12.34
CA GLY A 50 -1.95 18.22 11.28
C GLY A 50 -0.55 17.88 10.76
N GLU A 51 -0.41 16.69 10.17
CA GLU A 51 0.78 16.29 9.43
C GLU A 51 0.82 16.96 8.06
N SER A 52 2.00 17.36 7.62
CA SER A 52 2.30 17.67 6.23
C SER A 52 2.45 16.41 5.38
N LEU A 53 2.56 16.55 4.06
CA LEU A 53 2.93 15.41 3.21
C LEU A 53 4.39 14.97 3.42
N ASP A 54 5.26 15.89 3.84
CA ASP A 54 6.66 15.57 4.13
C ASP A 54 6.75 14.67 5.37
N ASP A 55 5.95 14.95 6.42
CA ASP A 55 5.86 14.09 7.62
C ASP A 55 5.37 12.67 7.26
N VAL A 56 4.39 12.57 6.34
CA VAL A 56 3.90 11.28 5.83
C VAL A 56 5.00 10.55 5.05
N ALA A 57 5.75 11.28 4.22
CA ALA A 57 6.84 10.74 3.42
C ALA A 57 8.01 10.26 4.28
N GLU A 58 8.34 10.96 5.37
CA GLU A 58 9.35 10.54 6.35
C GLU A 58 8.96 9.22 7.02
N ARG A 59 7.71 9.08 7.49
CA ARG A 59 7.21 7.80 8.04
C ARG A 59 7.27 6.67 7.01
N ALA A 60 6.90 6.96 5.76
CA ALA A 60 6.98 5.99 4.68
C ALA A 60 8.44 5.58 4.39
N LYS A 61 9.38 6.52 4.52
CA LYS A 61 10.81 6.28 4.36
C LYS A 61 11.38 5.38 5.45
N ASP A 62 11.01 5.62 6.71
CA ASP A 62 11.44 4.76 7.82
C ASP A 62 11.00 3.30 7.60
N ILE A 63 9.76 3.10 7.14
CA ILE A 63 9.25 1.77 6.78
C ILE A 63 10.02 1.17 5.61
N LEU A 64 10.30 1.95 4.56
CA LEU A 64 11.05 1.46 3.40
C LEU A 64 12.48 1.04 3.78
N ILE A 65 13.17 1.82 4.61
CA ILE A 65 14.51 1.49 5.13
C ILE A 65 14.47 0.21 5.95
N GLU A 66 13.49 0.06 6.84
CA GLU A 66 13.34 -1.16 7.63
C GLU A 66 13.05 -2.39 6.77
N LEU A 67 12.17 -2.26 5.77
CA LEU A 67 11.89 -3.32 4.80
C LEU A 67 13.15 -3.67 4.00
N TRP A 68 13.93 -2.66 3.62
CA TRP A 68 15.19 -2.86 2.93
C TRP A 68 16.17 -3.67 3.78
N ASP A 69 16.46 -3.20 5.00
CA ASP A 69 17.42 -3.83 5.89
C ASP A 69 17.01 -5.25 6.29
N LYS A 70 15.70 -5.50 6.52
CA LYS A 70 15.20 -6.81 6.94
C LYS A 70 15.03 -7.81 5.79
N HIS A 71 14.60 -7.36 4.61
CA HIS A 71 14.08 -8.27 3.58
C HIS A 71 14.80 -8.18 2.23
N LEU A 72 15.47 -7.06 1.92
CA LEU A 72 16.06 -6.84 0.59
C LEU A 72 17.59 -6.78 0.60
N LYS A 73 18.19 -6.43 1.74
CA LYS A 73 19.64 -6.29 1.89
C LYS A 73 20.37 -7.63 1.98
N SER A 74 19.77 -8.63 2.63
CA SER A 74 20.30 -9.99 2.60
C SER A 74 20.12 -10.58 1.21
N ASN A 75 21.16 -11.18 0.64
CA ASN A 75 21.08 -11.99 -0.59
C ASN A 75 20.38 -13.33 -0.31
N SER A 76 19.19 -13.30 0.28
CA SER A 76 18.38 -14.52 0.37
C SER A 76 17.96 -14.87 -1.05
N GLU A 77 18.38 -16.03 -1.52
CA GLU A 77 17.96 -16.59 -2.82
C GLU A 77 16.43 -16.73 -2.91
N ASN A 78 15.79 -16.86 -1.75
CA ASN A 78 14.34 -16.88 -1.63
C ASN A 78 13.84 -15.44 -1.57
N ALA A 79 12.98 -15.08 -2.49
CA ALA A 79 12.34 -13.80 -2.45
C ALA A 79 11.03 -13.88 -1.67
N GLN A 80 10.55 -12.71 -1.23
CA GLN A 80 9.60 -12.63 -0.13
C GLN A 80 8.41 -11.76 -0.51
N ASN A 81 7.22 -12.21 -0.18
CA ASN A 81 6.02 -11.43 -0.36
C ASN A 81 5.71 -10.67 0.94
N ILE A 82 5.42 -9.38 0.84
CA ILE A 82 5.07 -8.53 1.98
C ILE A 82 3.77 -7.82 1.62
N ALA A 83 2.72 -8.00 2.41
CA ALA A 83 1.48 -7.24 2.28
C ALA A 83 1.51 -6.07 3.28
N ILE A 84 1.31 -4.86 2.78
CA ILE A 84 1.18 -3.65 3.58
C ILE A 84 -0.26 -3.17 3.46
N VAL A 85 -0.95 -3.01 4.58
CA VAL A 85 -2.34 -2.56 4.60
C VAL A 85 -2.42 -1.19 5.28
N SER A 86 -2.49 -0.12 4.49
CA SER A 86 -2.44 1.26 4.98
C SER A 86 -3.57 2.10 4.33
N HIS A 87 -3.36 3.39 4.08
CA HIS A 87 -4.37 4.36 3.70
C HIS A 87 -4.00 5.12 2.43
N GLY A 88 -4.89 5.97 1.93
CA GLY A 88 -4.77 6.49 0.57
C GLY A 88 -3.58 7.40 0.36
N ILE A 89 -3.38 8.34 1.27
CA ILE A 89 -2.33 9.34 1.16
C ILE A 89 -0.99 8.68 1.46
N TRP A 90 -0.91 7.91 2.56
CA TRP A 90 0.30 7.16 2.90
C TRP A 90 0.78 6.23 1.79
N LEU A 91 -0.10 5.42 1.18
CA LEU A 91 0.30 4.51 0.10
C LEU A 91 0.78 5.25 -1.15
N ASN A 92 0.23 6.44 -1.44
CA ASN A 92 0.68 7.26 -2.55
C ASN A 92 2.11 7.77 -2.30
N GLU A 93 2.38 8.27 -1.10
CA GLU A 93 3.72 8.73 -0.71
C GLU A 93 4.72 7.59 -0.68
N PHE A 94 4.36 6.41 -0.14
CA PHE A 94 5.22 5.23 -0.14
C PHE A 94 5.60 4.78 -1.56
N ILE A 95 4.64 4.73 -2.49
CA ILE A 95 4.93 4.36 -3.89
C ILE A 95 5.79 5.43 -4.58
N ASN A 96 5.49 6.71 -4.36
CA ASN A 96 6.29 7.81 -4.92
C ASN A 96 7.72 7.79 -4.38
N LEU A 97 7.91 7.48 -3.11
CA LEU A 97 9.22 7.30 -2.51
C LEU A 97 9.96 6.14 -3.17
N CYS A 98 9.32 4.97 -3.30
CA CYS A 98 9.94 3.83 -3.99
C CYS A 98 10.35 4.18 -5.43
N CYS A 99 9.54 4.95 -6.17
CA CYS A 99 9.89 5.42 -7.50
C CYS A 99 11.09 6.36 -7.49
N LYS A 100 11.13 7.34 -6.57
CA LYS A 100 12.26 8.29 -6.43
C LYS A 100 13.57 7.58 -6.10
N GLU A 101 13.54 6.63 -5.17
CA GLU A 101 14.72 5.85 -4.76
C GLU A 101 15.21 4.95 -5.90
N ALA A 102 14.29 4.29 -6.62
CA ALA A 102 14.66 3.47 -7.77
C ALA A 102 15.19 4.28 -8.96
N SER A 103 14.63 5.47 -9.20
CA SER A 103 15.09 6.38 -10.25
C SER A 103 14.58 7.81 -10.02
N PRO A 104 15.47 8.78 -9.74
CA PRO A 104 15.10 10.18 -9.48
C PRO A 104 14.39 10.87 -10.65
N SER A 105 14.49 10.34 -11.88
CA SER A 105 13.86 10.91 -13.07
C SER A 105 12.41 10.45 -13.27
N LEU A 106 11.91 9.49 -12.48
CA LEU A 106 10.53 9.04 -12.60
C LEU A 106 9.56 10.12 -12.12
N PRO A 107 8.50 10.43 -12.90
CA PRO A 107 7.51 11.41 -12.49
C PRO A 107 6.73 10.94 -11.26
N LEU A 108 6.38 11.90 -10.38
CA LEU A 108 5.50 11.63 -9.26
C LEU A 108 4.14 11.14 -9.76
N ARG A 109 3.61 10.13 -9.09
CA ARG A 109 2.30 9.58 -9.41
C ARG A 109 1.23 10.14 -8.48
N SER A 110 0.03 10.28 -9.03
CA SER A 110 -1.19 10.60 -8.29
C SER A 110 -2.13 9.41 -8.38
N ASN A 111 -1.90 8.43 -7.52
CA ASN A 111 -2.62 7.16 -7.56
C ASN A 111 -3.96 7.31 -6.84
N LYS A 112 -5.07 7.13 -7.59
CA LYS A 112 -6.41 7.08 -7.01
C LYS A 112 -6.73 5.66 -6.58
N PHE A 113 -6.39 5.30 -5.35
CA PHE A 113 -6.72 3.97 -4.83
C PHE A 113 -8.20 3.85 -4.45
N THR A 114 -8.82 2.76 -4.88
CA THR A 114 -10.12 2.32 -4.42
C THR A 114 -10.01 1.60 -3.08
N ASN A 115 -11.10 1.58 -2.29
CA ASN A 115 -11.14 0.83 -1.03
C ASN A 115 -10.83 -0.64 -1.34
N THR A 116 -9.95 -1.23 -0.52
CA THR A 116 -9.42 -2.60 -0.69
C THR A 116 -8.84 -2.90 -2.09
N GLY A 117 -8.57 -1.88 -2.91
CA GLY A 117 -7.81 -2.05 -4.15
C GLY A 117 -6.39 -2.51 -3.83
N ILE A 118 -5.87 -3.43 -4.65
CA ILE A 118 -4.53 -4.02 -4.45
C ILE A 118 -3.57 -3.45 -5.48
N THR A 119 -2.51 -2.80 -5.01
CA THR A 119 -1.36 -2.44 -5.86
C THR A 119 -0.20 -3.40 -5.59
N THR A 120 0.35 -3.97 -6.64
CA THR A 120 1.49 -4.89 -6.56
C THR A 120 2.74 -4.24 -7.13
N ILE A 121 3.76 -4.13 -6.30
CA ILE A 121 5.09 -3.64 -6.69
C ILE A 121 6.12 -4.75 -6.47
N GLN A 122 7.14 -4.78 -7.31
CA GLN A 122 8.29 -5.65 -7.20
C GLN A 122 9.51 -4.78 -6.95
N LEU A 123 10.29 -5.15 -5.94
CA LEU A 123 11.56 -4.52 -5.60
C LEU A 123 12.66 -5.58 -5.80
N ALA A 124 13.76 -5.21 -6.46
CA ALA A 124 14.89 -6.09 -6.69
C ALA A 124 16.19 -5.33 -6.45
N ARG A 125 17.18 -5.96 -5.80
CA ARG A 125 18.49 -5.34 -5.59
C ARG A 125 19.17 -5.10 -6.95
N LEU A 126 19.76 -3.92 -7.13
CA LEU A 126 20.37 -3.53 -8.40
C LEU A 126 21.51 -4.49 -8.82
N ASN A 127 22.32 -4.94 -7.86
CA ASN A 127 23.45 -5.85 -8.08
C ASN A 127 23.02 -7.27 -8.57
N SER A 128 21.73 -7.58 -8.54
CA SER A 128 21.18 -8.88 -9.00
C SER A 128 20.87 -8.91 -10.50
N ILE A 129 20.89 -7.78 -11.20
CA ILE A 129 20.38 -7.68 -12.59
C ILE A 129 21.44 -8.04 -13.64
N ASN A 130 22.72 -8.14 -13.25
CA ASN A 130 23.83 -8.28 -14.21
C ASN A 130 23.90 -9.62 -14.97
N ASN A 131 23.02 -10.61 -14.74
CA ASN A 131 23.16 -11.93 -15.37
C ASN A 131 21.90 -12.60 -15.93
N ASN A 132 20.70 -12.02 -15.83
CA ASN A 132 19.50 -12.69 -16.35
C ASN A 132 18.57 -11.72 -17.09
N HIS A 133 18.46 -11.93 -18.41
CA HIS A 133 17.50 -11.33 -19.33
C HIS A 133 16.07 -11.35 -18.75
N CYS A 134 15.60 -10.23 -18.20
CA CYS A 134 14.19 -10.03 -17.92
C CYS A 134 13.50 -9.47 -19.16
N ASN A 135 12.89 -10.35 -19.94
CA ASN A 135 12.10 -10.00 -21.12
C ASN A 135 10.90 -9.13 -20.74
N GLY A 136 10.94 -7.86 -21.14
CA GLY A 136 9.78 -6.96 -21.23
C GLY A 136 9.34 -6.36 -19.90
N ASP A 137 9.89 -5.19 -19.55
CA ASP A 137 9.15 -4.01 -19.07
C ASP A 137 10.17 -2.96 -18.58
N VAL A 138 10.23 -1.83 -19.30
CA VAL A 138 11.07 -0.64 -19.05
C VAL A 138 12.55 -0.99 -18.84
N GLU A 139 13.31 -1.03 -19.93
CA GLU A 139 14.78 -0.96 -19.87
C GLU A 139 15.18 0.38 -19.24
N ILE A 140 15.48 0.34 -17.94
CA ILE A 140 16.26 1.41 -17.32
C ILE A 140 17.71 1.13 -17.74
N ASN A 141 18.25 1.97 -18.63
CA ASN A 141 19.66 1.90 -19.03
C ASN A 141 20.55 1.99 -17.77
N ASN A 142 21.15 0.87 -17.40
CA ASN A 142 21.94 0.69 -16.18
C ASN A 142 23.39 1.20 -16.31
N ASP A 143 23.77 1.81 -17.45
CA ASP A 143 25.16 2.11 -17.78
C ASP A 143 25.85 3.16 -16.88
N ASN A 144 25.15 3.76 -15.89
CA ASN A 144 25.70 4.78 -15.00
C ASN A 144 25.47 4.55 -13.49
N LEU A 145 25.04 3.36 -13.07
CA LEU A 145 24.86 3.09 -11.64
C LEU A 145 26.17 2.53 -11.05
N SER A 146 27.09 3.45 -10.75
CA SER A 146 28.38 3.14 -10.13
C SER A 146 28.22 2.60 -8.70
N GLU A 147 29.24 1.89 -8.22
CA GLU A 147 29.42 1.45 -6.83
C GLU A 147 29.32 2.59 -5.79
N ASP A 148 29.25 3.85 -6.22
CA ASP A 148 29.13 5.01 -5.34
C ASP A 148 27.71 5.23 -4.79
N ALA A 149 26.68 4.57 -5.32
CA ALA A 149 25.31 4.71 -4.79
C ALA A 149 25.18 4.29 -3.30
N GLU A 150 26.01 3.34 -2.85
CA GLU A 150 26.02 2.91 -1.45
C GLU A 150 26.69 3.95 -0.53
N LYS A 151 27.60 4.80 -1.06
CA LYS A 151 28.25 5.87 -0.29
C LYS A 151 27.33 7.06 -0.01
N ASP A 152 26.33 7.28 -0.87
CA ASP A 152 25.36 8.37 -0.72
C ASP A 152 24.15 8.00 0.15
N GLY A 153 24.11 6.77 0.69
CA GLY A 153 22.98 6.29 1.50
C GLY A 153 21.69 6.07 0.71
N LYS A 154 21.78 5.90 -0.62
CA LYS A 154 20.63 5.54 -1.47
C LYS A 154 20.32 4.05 -1.35
N LEU A 155 19.03 3.72 -1.38
CA LEU A 155 18.60 2.33 -1.39
C LEU A 155 18.81 1.75 -2.79
N GLY A 156 19.79 0.86 -2.95
CA GLY A 156 20.21 0.30 -4.25
C GLY A 156 19.24 -0.74 -4.82
N PHE A 157 18.03 -0.34 -5.20
CA PHE A 157 17.03 -1.24 -5.80
C PHE A 157 16.39 -0.73 -7.09
N TYR A 158 15.99 -1.68 -7.92
CA TYR A 158 15.05 -1.53 -9.02
C TYR A 158 13.61 -1.73 -8.52
N MET A 159 12.67 -0.97 -9.09
CA MET A 159 11.24 -1.07 -8.80
C MET A 159 10.45 -1.29 -10.08
N ARG A 160 9.51 -2.24 -10.05
CA ARG A 160 8.49 -2.44 -11.09
C ARG A 160 7.09 -2.47 -10.50
N ILE A 161 6.14 -1.73 -11.08
CA ILE A 161 4.73 -1.85 -10.73
C ILE A 161 4.12 -2.94 -11.60
N ILE A 162 3.67 -4.05 -11.00
CA ILE A 162 3.07 -5.19 -11.70
C ILE A 162 1.57 -4.97 -11.91
N ARG A 163 0.89 -4.45 -10.88
CA ARG A 163 -0.56 -4.17 -10.92
C ARG A 163 -0.85 -2.91 -10.13
N GLU A 164 -1.74 -2.09 -10.64
CA GLU A 164 -2.13 -0.85 -9.98
C GLU A 164 -3.62 -0.88 -9.64
N ASN A 165 -3.94 -0.64 -8.37
CA ASN A 165 -5.31 -0.49 -7.86
C ASN A 165 -6.27 -1.60 -8.33
N HIS A 166 -5.79 -2.84 -8.35
CA HIS A 166 -6.51 -3.99 -8.85
C HIS A 166 -7.67 -4.35 -7.91
N ASN A 167 -8.89 -4.33 -8.42
CA ASN A 167 -10.12 -4.51 -7.66
C ASN A 167 -11.03 -5.62 -8.22
N ALA A 168 -10.50 -6.50 -9.09
CA ALA A 168 -11.29 -7.58 -9.68
C ALA A 168 -11.85 -8.56 -8.63
N HIS A 169 -11.15 -8.73 -7.50
CA HIS A 169 -11.62 -9.52 -6.35
C HIS A 169 -12.89 -8.96 -5.70
N LEU A 170 -13.23 -7.69 -5.97
CA LEU A 170 -14.48 -7.07 -5.53
C LEU A 170 -15.63 -7.27 -6.53
N LYS A 171 -15.36 -7.84 -7.71
CA LYS A 171 -16.40 -8.06 -8.72
C LYS A 171 -17.40 -9.08 -8.18
N GLY A 172 -18.67 -8.69 -8.15
CA GLY A 172 -19.74 -9.53 -7.60
C GLY A 172 -19.91 -9.44 -6.08
N MET A 173 -19.02 -8.70 -5.38
CA MET A 173 -19.30 -8.33 -3.99
C MET A 173 -20.45 -7.32 -3.97
N ILE A 174 -21.56 -7.72 -3.37
CA ILE A 174 -22.66 -6.82 -3.05
C ILE A 174 -22.16 -5.93 -1.92
N ARG A 175 -21.84 -4.68 -2.24
CA ARG A 175 -21.53 -3.68 -1.21
C ARG A 175 -22.77 -3.56 -0.33
N GLN A 176 -22.63 -3.87 0.96
CA GLN A 176 -23.64 -3.47 1.92
C GLN A 176 -23.75 -1.94 1.86
N ARG A 177 -24.90 -1.46 1.37
CA ARG A 177 -25.21 -0.03 1.40
C ARG A 177 -25.32 0.38 2.86
N GLY A 178 -24.62 1.45 3.24
CA GLY A 178 -24.68 2.01 4.60
C GLY A 178 -23.38 1.98 5.39
N ILE A 179 -22.28 1.43 4.87
CA ILE A 179 -20.95 1.52 5.51
C ILE A 179 -20.28 2.86 5.13
N GLY A 180 -20.98 3.96 5.39
CA GLY A 180 -20.41 5.29 5.43
C GLY A 180 -20.43 5.76 6.88
N SER A 181 -19.26 5.70 7.54
CA SER A 181 -18.93 6.40 8.80
C SER A 181 -20.01 6.49 9.90
N ALA A 182 -20.69 5.39 10.22
CA ALA A 182 -21.24 5.29 11.57
C ALA A 182 -20.07 5.13 12.55
N ALA A 183 -20.02 5.96 13.60
CA ALA A 183 -19.21 5.68 14.78
C ALA A 183 -19.51 4.25 15.24
N PHE A 184 -18.46 3.52 15.67
CA PHE A 184 -18.51 2.13 16.13
C PHE A 184 -19.89 1.72 16.69
N ASP A 185 -20.63 0.90 15.93
CA ASP A 185 -21.92 0.33 16.34
C ASP A 185 -21.67 -1.08 16.86
N GLU A 186 -21.84 -1.28 18.18
CA GLU A 186 -21.69 -2.58 18.85
C GLU A 186 -22.59 -3.68 18.25
N ARG A 187 -23.66 -3.32 17.52
CA ARG A 187 -24.57 -4.25 16.85
C ARG A 187 -24.10 -4.67 15.47
N GLN A 188 -22.96 -4.16 15.00
CA GLN A 188 -22.45 -4.50 13.68
C GLN A 188 -21.96 -5.95 13.63
N THR A 189 -22.84 -6.85 13.17
CA THR A 189 -22.52 -8.26 12.93
C THR A 189 -21.30 -8.38 12.01
N GLN A 190 -20.26 -9.07 12.47
CA GLN A 190 -19.00 -9.31 11.75
C GLN A 190 -19.24 -9.72 10.28
N LEU A 191 -18.37 -9.29 9.37
CA LEU A 191 -18.40 -9.66 7.95
C LEU A 191 -18.34 -11.19 7.77
N LYS A 192 -19.50 -11.86 7.71
CA LYS A 192 -19.64 -13.31 7.45
C LYS A 192 -19.47 -13.68 5.96
N PHE A 193 -18.84 -12.82 5.16
CA PHE A 193 -18.91 -12.87 3.69
C PHE A 193 -17.98 -13.86 3.00
N PHE A 194 -17.10 -14.55 3.72
CA PHE A 194 -16.20 -15.53 3.09
C PHE A 194 -16.81 -16.92 2.90
N ASN A 195 -18.05 -17.15 3.33
CA ASN A 195 -18.76 -18.41 3.15
C ASN A 195 -20.13 -18.18 2.50
N LYS A 196 -20.18 -18.01 1.16
CA LYS A 196 -21.21 -18.59 0.26
C LYS A 196 -21.22 -17.97 -1.15
N SER A 197 -21.35 -18.84 -2.13
CA SER A 197 -21.61 -18.54 -3.54
C SER A 197 -22.95 -17.84 -3.80
N SER A 198 -22.90 -16.81 -4.65
CA SER A 198 -23.91 -16.27 -5.57
C SER A 198 -25.39 -16.10 -5.14
N MET A 199 -25.90 -14.86 -5.18
CA MET A 199 -26.96 -14.43 -6.13
C MET A 199 -27.28 -12.92 -6.03
N ILE A 200 -27.59 -12.32 -7.18
CA ILE A 200 -27.78 -10.88 -7.47
C ILE A 200 -29.24 -10.45 -7.27
N ARG A 201 -29.49 -9.19 -6.84
CA ARG A 201 -30.57 -8.30 -7.37
C ARG A 201 -30.38 -6.82 -6.95
N GLU A 202 -30.70 -5.90 -7.87
CA GLU A 202 -30.46 -4.45 -7.84
C GLU A 202 -31.58 -3.61 -7.20
N ASN A 203 -31.26 -2.40 -6.70
CA ASN A 203 -31.97 -1.14 -7.01
C ASN A 203 -31.34 0.08 -6.32
N ARG A 204 -31.27 1.23 -7.01
CA ARG A 204 -30.55 2.54 -6.85
C ARG A 204 -30.86 3.43 -5.61
N ILE A 205 -30.00 4.43 -5.31
CA ILE A 205 -30.24 5.88 -4.93
C ILE A 205 -29.00 6.51 -4.21
N GLU A 206 -28.84 7.83 -4.41
CA GLU A 206 -27.68 8.74 -4.25
C GLU A 206 -27.32 9.20 -2.81
N GLY A 207 -26.07 9.68 -2.61
CA GLY A 207 -25.75 10.77 -1.67
C GLY A 207 -24.63 10.60 -0.62
N LYS A 208 -23.59 11.46 -0.75
CA LYS A 208 -22.56 11.96 0.22
C LYS A 208 -21.52 11.00 0.84
N LEU A 209 -20.25 11.45 0.77
CA LEU A 209 -19.02 10.77 1.20
C LEU A 209 -18.37 11.50 2.38
N VAL A 210 -18.17 10.82 3.51
CA VAL A 210 -17.25 11.20 4.59
C VAL A 210 -16.70 9.91 5.26
N GLY A 211 -15.39 9.80 5.48
CA GLY A 211 -14.79 8.90 6.49
C GLY A 211 -13.81 7.80 6.03
N LYS A 212 -12.91 7.42 6.95
CA LYS A 212 -11.62 6.69 6.81
C LYS A 212 -11.68 5.31 6.12
N ILE A 213 -10.64 5.04 5.31
CA ILE A 213 -10.54 3.93 4.36
C ILE A 213 -9.17 3.26 4.50
N SER A 214 -9.12 1.94 4.59
CA SER A 214 -7.88 1.14 4.53
C SER A 214 -7.76 0.40 3.17
N LYS A 215 -6.53 0.26 2.67
CA LYS A 215 -6.09 -0.12 1.32
C LYS A 215 -4.86 -1.04 1.43
N THR A 216 -4.58 -1.86 0.42
CA THR A 216 -3.52 -2.88 0.50
C THR A 216 -2.51 -2.76 -0.64
N ILE A 217 -1.23 -2.64 -0.32
CA ILE A 217 -0.12 -2.91 -1.23
C ILE A 217 0.37 -4.33 -0.97
N VAL A 218 0.70 -5.06 -2.03
CA VAL A 218 1.47 -6.29 -1.93
C VAL A 218 2.81 -6.05 -2.61
N VAL A 219 3.87 -5.97 -1.84
CA VAL A 219 5.24 -6.01 -2.33
C VAL A 219 5.58 -7.47 -2.60
N ARG A 220 5.88 -7.83 -3.85
CA ARG A 220 6.25 -9.20 -4.23
C ARG A 220 7.76 -9.32 -4.45
N GLY A 221 8.38 -10.21 -3.71
CA GLY A 221 9.53 -11.02 -4.06
C GLY A 221 9.11 -12.51 -4.15
N THR A 222 9.71 -13.29 -5.02
CA THR A 222 9.34 -14.70 -5.31
C THR A 222 9.56 -15.71 -4.18
N GLU A 223 8.45 -16.29 -3.70
CA GLU A 223 8.21 -17.38 -2.71
C GLU A 223 7.54 -17.03 -1.36
N ILE A 224 6.87 -18.05 -0.79
CA ILE A 224 5.60 -17.95 -0.05
C ILE A 224 5.85 -17.90 1.45
N ASN A 225 5.94 -16.69 2.01
CA ASN A 225 5.51 -16.37 3.37
C ASN A 225 5.16 -14.87 3.43
N PRO A 226 3.89 -14.49 3.29
CA PRO A 226 3.46 -13.10 3.35
C PRO A 226 3.69 -12.50 4.74
N LEU A 227 4.62 -11.56 4.90
CA LEU A 227 4.61 -10.66 6.05
C LEU A 227 3.47 -9.67 5.87
N ILE A 228 2.50 -9.63 6.79
CA ILE A 228 1.42 -8.64 6.74
C ILE A 228 1.75 -7.54 7.74
N LEU A 229 2.00 -6.33 7.23
CA LEU A 229 2.13 -5.10 7.99
C LEU A 229 0.81 -4.33 7.91
N TYR A 230 0.34 -3.82 9.04
CA TYR A 230 -0.86 -2.98 9.17
C TYR A 230 -0.54 -1.67 9.86
#